data_AF-A0A2T8HSX9-F1
#
_entry.id   AF-A0A2T8HSX9-F1
#
_cell.length_a   1.000
_cell.length_b   1.000
_cell.length_c   1.000
_cell.angle_alpha   90.00
_cell.angle_beta   90.00
_cell.angle_gamma   90.00
#
_symmetry.space_group_name_H-M   'P 1'
#
loop_
_entity.id
_entity.type
_entity.pdbx_description
1 polymer ?
#
loop_
_entity_poly.entity_id
_entity_poly.type
_entity_poly.pdbx_seq_one_letter_code
_entity_poly.pdbx_strand_id
1 'polypeptide(L)'
;MPHWSRRLNASEGGGIATGRLLAGVAVTALMLAPLPASAQQIGPMSVIDWLRPGERAEAPGAYPLTPPGARVADSAISVRPLDALRPEAIGLFPAARVGLPSNLWGATPADTLAQLITALPTDMLPALRDLSLRLLLAEFDAPLPEAIAPTIAPAMAQADDHAPTGAPTRERPDFLMARIDKLIEFGALDQAAAILDALDPSDPHLRLRRFDIGLLLGDEHRACASVLLDEPPIGDDAAMIFCLARESEWDKALNLLHEAEDAQRLSPYLVDLLEHFLDGNERLPGAATLLPPPSGTPSPLVWRLLEATGDQVPTLGLPVSYAHADLRGTIGWRAQLEAAERLVRAGALSPNRLLGLYTERRAAASGGIWERVRLVQRFDTALHSGDTEATAAALIEVWPQIQAGELEVPMAELYAQSLGQMALSGAAGALAFRVGLLSDSYETVALGRDMERATSEERFLAAVARGLDPALHNGAMTGEVAQAVGEAFAREALPAAETLDRLAEGRLGEEVLRVLIQLGGPADPRMLAEGLSVLRYLGLEDIARRTALESLLLNRRG
;
A
#
# COMPACT_ATOMS: atom_id res chain seq x y z
N MET A 1 29.13 26.78 -35.97
CA MET A 1 29.44 26.56 -37.40
C MET A 1 30.88 27.01 -37.66
N PRO A 2 31.66 26.30 -38.49
CA PRO A 2 32.63 25.38 -37.92
C PRO A 2 34.08 25.53 -38.44
N HIS A 3 34.97 24.73 -37.84
CA HIS A 3 36.01 23.94 -38.51
C HIS A 3 37.38 24.54 -38.94
N TRP A 4 38.42 23.76 -38.54
CA TRP A 4 39.67 23.42 -39.27
C TRP A 4 40.82 24.43 -39.17
N SER A 5 42.11 24.07 -39.10
CA SER A 5 42.91 22.89 -39.49
C SER A 5 44.31 22.98 -38.83
N ARG A 6 44.97 21.91 -38.35
CA ARG A 6 46.08 21.16 -39.03
C ARG A 6 46.93 22.05 -39.99
N ARG A 7 48.26 22.06 -40.03
CA ARG A 7 49.27 21.02 -39.78
C ARG A 7 50.70 21.59 -40.06
N LEU A 8 51.75 20.87 -39.61
CA LEU A 8 53.15 20.79 -40.14
C LEU A 8 54.10 21.95 -39.78
N ASN A 9 55.40 21.77 -39.52
CA ASN A 9 56.30 20.62 -39.68
C ASN A 9 57.64 20.85 -38.96
N ALA A 10 58.32 19.74 -38.63
CA ALA A 10 59.78 19.50 -38.65
C ALA A 10 60.69 20.39 -37.77
N SER A 11 61.83 19.99 -37.23
CA SER A 11 62.69 18.78 -37.09
C SER A 11 63.75 19.27 -36.06
N GLU A 12 64.56 18.52 -35.30
CA GLU A 12 65.40 17.38 -35.59
C GLU A 12 66.31 17.16 -34.35
N GLY A 13 66.73 15.91 -34.12
CA GLY A 13 67.87 15.53 -33.25
C GLY A 13 67.50 15.22 -31.78
N GLY A 14 67.80 14.06 -31.18
CA GLY A 14 68.62 12.91 -31.57
C GLY A 14 69.32 12.35 -30.32
N GLY A 15 69.25 11.02 -30.09
CA GLY A 15 70.00 10.23 -29.09
C GLY A 15 69.30 10.08 -27.73
N ILE A 16 68.70 8.95 -27.33
CA ILE A 16 69.17 7.56 -27.11
C ILE A 16 70.37 7.47 -26.16
N ALA A 17 70.12 7.00 -24.92
CA ALA A 17 70.71 5.79 -24.32
C ALA A 17 70.83 5.89 -22.78
N THR A 18 69.97 5.13 -22.09
CA THR A 18 70.27 4.17 -21.01
C THR A 18 71.57 4.32 -20.19
N GLY A 19 71.42 4.26 -18.85
CA GLY A 19 72.55 3.91 -17.98
C GLY A 19 72.23 3.93 -16.49
N ARG A 20 71.90 2.77 -15.92
CA ARG A 20 71.88 2.46 -14.48
C ARG A 20 73.29 2.56 -13.87
N LEU A 21 73.37 2.86 -12.56
CA LEU A 21 74.19 2.22 -11.50
C LEU A 21 74.19 3.19 -10.28
N LEU A 22 73.59 2.86 -9.13
CA LEU A 22 74.07 1.97 -8.04
C LEU A 22 75.38 2.43 -7.37
N ALA A 23 75.27 2.84 -6.10
CA ALA A 23 76.10 2.46 -4.94
C ALA A 23 75.58 3.28 -3.73
N GLY A 24 75.32 2.78 -2.53
CA GLY A 24 75.77 1.56 -1.86
C GLY A 24 76.46 1.93 -0.53
N VAL A 25 76.42 1.00 0.44
CA VAL A 25 77.17 0.94 1.74
C VAL A 25 76.42 1.47 2.98
N ALA A 26 76.29 0.78 4.12
CA ALA A 26 76.48 -0.62 4.56
C ALA A 26 75.94 -0.74 6.01
N VAL A 27 75.14 -1.75 6.35
CA VAL A 27 75.46 -2.97 7.16
C VAL A 27 75.89 -2.72 8.61
N THR A 28 75.08 -3.20 9.56
CA THR A 28 75.56 -4.00 10.70
C THR A 28 74.46 -4.98 11.14
N ALA A 29 74.82 -6.26 11.16
CA ALA A 29 73.98 -7.39 11.52
C ALA A 29 74.32 -7.85 12.96
N LEU A 30 73.30 -8.23 13.74
CA LEU A 30 73.49 -9.04 14.94
C LEU A 30 72.42 -10.13 14.97
N MET A 31 72.86 -11.39 14.92
CA MET A 31 72.06 -12.59 15.02
C MET A 31 71.66 -12.88 16.48
N LEU A 32 70.39 -13.25 16.71
CA LEU A 32 69.97 -14.06 17.86
C LEU A 32 68.96 -15.14 17.41
N ALA A 33 69.18 -16.36 17.91
CA ALA A 33 68.52 -17.61 17.57
C ALA A 33 67.08 -17.76 18.16
N PRO A 34 66.24 -18.68 17.63
CA PRO A 34 64.87 -18.87 18.11
C PRO A 34 64.81 -19.85 19.29
N LEU A 35 64.07 -19.49 20.33
CA LEU A 35 63.57 -20.40 21.37
C LEU A 35 62.07 -20.64 21.16
N PRO A 36 61.54 -21.85 21.43
CA PRO A 36 60.14 -22.17 21.23
C PRO A 36 59.30 -21.61 22.38
N ALA A 37 58.31 -20.76 22.07
CA ALA A 37 57.27 -20.36 23.02
C ALA A 37 56.03 -21.21 22.77
N SER A 38 55.65 -22.03 23.74
CA SER A 38 54.38 -22.77 23.75
C SER A 38 53.22 -21.78 23.90
N ALA A 39 52.38 -21.68 22.87
CA ALA A 39 51.09 -21.01 22.97
C ALA A 39 50.17 -21.83 23.89
N GLN A 40 49.64 -21.19 24.95
CA GLN A 40 48.51 -21.72 25.70
C GLN A 40 47.28 -21.71 24.77
N GLN A 41 46.75 -22.90 24.48
CA GLN A 41 45.48 -23.07 23.81
C GLN A 41 44.37 -22.49 24.70
N ILE A 42 43.85 -21.34 24.31
CA ILE A 42 42.52 -20.89 24.71
C ILE A 42 41.55 -21.77 23.93
N GLY A 43 41.00 -22.79 24.60
CA GLY A 43 39.93 -23.61 24.05
C GLY A 43 38.69 -22.75 23.75
N PRO A 44 37.92 -23.05 22.69
CA PRO A 44 36.75 -22.25 22.34
C PRO A 44 35.70 -22.35 23.44
N MET A 45 35.25 -21.19 23.93
CA MET A 45 34.12 -21.09 24.85
C MET A 45 32.86 -21.58 24.14
N SER A 46 32.48 -22.82 24.44
CA SER A 46 31.16 -23.33 24.10
C SER A 46 30.17 -22.80 25.13
N VAL A 47 29.36 -21.87 24.64
CA VAL A 47 28.08 -21.45 25.19
C VAL A 47 27.21 -22.71 25.33
N ILE A 48 26.77 -23.04 26.56
CA ILE A 48 25.51 -23.73 26.94
C ILE A 48 25.71 -24.43 28.29
N ASP A 49 25.23 -23.77 29.35
CA ASP A 49 25.30 -24.24 30.76
C ASP A 49 24.02 -24.98 31.23
N TRP A 50 23.06 -25.23 30.33
CA TRP A 50 21.75 -25.82 30.69
C TRP A 50 21.67 -27.35 30.48
N LEU A 51 22.77 -28.01 30.09
CA LEU A 51 22.81 -29.46 29.84
C LEU A 51 23.36 -30.31 31.00
N ARG A 52 23.33 -29.82 32.25
CA ARG A 52 23.67 -30.65 33.42
C ARG A 52 22.40 -31.06 34.18
N PRO A 53 22.08 -32.38 34.23
CA PRO A 53 20.96 -32.87 35.02
C PRO A 53 21.34 -33.04 36.49
N GLY A 54 20.56 -32.41 37.36
CA GLY A 54 20.39 -32.81 38.76
C GLY A 54 21.13 -31.96 39.79
N GLU A 55 20.40 -31.02 40.41
CA GLU A 55 20.40 -30.81 41.86
C GLU A 55 19.22 -29.89 42.24
N ARG A 56 18.42 -30.33 43.22
CA ARG A 56 17.25 -29.60 43.73
C ARG A 56 17.72 -28.44 44.62
N ALA A 57 17.14 -27.26 44.42
CA ALA A 57 17.18 -26.17 45.39
C ALA A 57 15.82 -25.46 45.48
N GLU A 58 15.50 -25.03 46.69
CA GLU A 58 14.18 -24.76 47.26
C GLU A 58 13.42 -23.54 46.71
N ALA A 59 12.10 -23.60 46.82
CA ALA A 59 11.16 -22.53 46.44
C ALA A 59 11.18 -21.33 47.39
N PRO A 60 10.92 -20.12 46.87
CA PRO A 60 10.07 -19.18 47.61
C PRO A 60 9.07 -18.41 46.73
N GLY A 61 7.87 -18.19 47.26
CA GLY A 61 6.96 -17.12 46.80
C GLY A 61 5.52 -17.54 46.58
N ALA A 62 4.74 -17.58 47.65
CA ALA A 62 3.29 -17.79 47.61
C ALA A 62 2.59 -16.70 46.77
N TYR A 63 1.81 -17.11 45.77
CA TYR A 63 0.77 -16.28 45.17
C TYR A 63 -0.50 -16.34 46.04
N PRO A 64 -1.29 -15.26 46.13
CA PRO A 64 -2.51 -15.24 46.94
C PRO A 64 -3.52 -16.26 46.40
N LEU A 65 -3.98 -17.14 47.30
CA LEU A 65 -5.12 -18.01 47.08
C LEU A 65 -6.39 -17.15 47.03
N THR A 66 -6.98 -16.97 45.85
CA THR A 66 -8.40 -16.65 45.72
C THR A 66 -9.20 -17.86 46.25
N PRO A 67 -10.20 -17.67 47.13
CA PRO A 67 -11.03 -18.78 47.59
C PRO A 67 -11.87 -19.32 46.41
N PRO A 68 -12.24 -20.62 46.41
CA PRO A 68 -13.03 -21.19 45.33
C PRO A 68 -14.45 -20.60 45.36
N GLY A 69 -14.68 -19.61 44.51
CA GLY A 69 -16.00 -19.08 44.20
C GLY A 69 -16.75 -20.04 43.28
N ALA A 70 -17.90 -20.49 43.78
CA ALA A 70 -19.04 -21.15 43.13
C ALA A 70 -18.92 -21.59 41.65
N ARG A 71 -19.29 -22.86 41.43
CA ARG A 71 -19.63 -23.50 40.14
C ARG A 71 -20.16 -22.51 39.10
N VAL A 72 -19.31 -22.16 38.14
CA VAL A 72 -19.73 -21.60 36.86
C VAL A 72 -20.28 -22.78 36.05
N ALA A 73 -21.52 -22.65 35.60
CA ALA A 73 -22.18 -23.60 34.72
C ALA A 73 -21.34 -23.85 33.47
N ASP A 74 -21.42 -25.06 32.92
CA ASP A 74 -20.70 -25.56 31.74
C ASP A 74 -20.80 -24.58 30.54
N SER A 75 -19.94 -23.57 30.49
CA SER A 75 -19.56 -22.93 29.24
C SER A 75 -18.53 -23.85 28.60
N ALA A 76 -18.84 -24.39 27.43
CA ALA A 76 -17.93 -25.23 26.66
C ALA A 76 -16.55 -24.56 26.57
N ILE A 77 -15.59 -25.05 27.37
CA ILE A 77 -14.21 -24.58 27.34
C ILE A 77 -13.62 -25.15 26.06
N SER A 78 -13.55 -24.35 25.00
CA SER A 78 -12.74 -24.71 23.83
C SER A 78 -11.29 -24.44 24.16
N VAL A 79 -10.53 -25.51 24.37
CA VAL A 79 -9.07 -25.44 24.49
C VAL A 79 -8.53 -25.34 23.07
N ARG A 80 -7.99 -24.18 22.69
CA ARG A 80 -7.26 -24.01 21.43
C ARG A 80 -5.75 -24.07 21.69
N PRO A 81 -4.98 -24.73 20.80
CA PRO A 81 -3.53 -24.62 20.85
C PRO A 81 -3.14 -23.15 20.68
N LEU A 82 -2.30 -22.66 21.58
CA LEU A 82 -1.84 -21.26 21.65
C LEU A 82 -0.87 -20.91 20.49
N ASP A 83 -0.38 -21.93 19.77
CA ASP A 83 0.81 -21.83 18.91
C ASP A 83 0.53 -21.95 17.40
N ALA A 84 -0.74 -22.03 16.95
CA ALA A 84 -1.04 -21.99 15.52
C ALA A 84 -1.16 -20.52 15.06
N LEU A 85 -0.17 -20.05 14.31
CA LEU A 85 -0.21 -18.74 13.64
C LEU A 85 -1.50 -18.67 12.82
N ARG A 86 -2.38 -17.73 13.17
CA ARG A 86 -3.64 -17.49 12.45
C ARG A 86 -3.34 -16.66 11.20
N PRO A 87 -3.67 -17.12 9.99
CA PRO A 87 -3.44 -16.37 8.76
C PRO A 87 -3.99 -14.94 8.82
N GLU A 88 -5.11 -14.74 9.52
CA GLU A 88 -5.77 -13.44 9.65
C GLU A 88 -5.00 -12.42 10.48
N ALA A 89 -4.03 -12.86 11.31
CA ALA A 89 -3.20 -11.99 12.14
C ALA A 89 -1.97 -11.44 11.40
N ILE A 90 -1.63 -12.01 10.25
CA ILE A 90 -0.41 -11.64 9.52
C ILE A 90 -0.47 -10.17 9.08
N GLY A 91 0.68 -9.52 9.00
CA GLY A 91 0.82 -8.17 8.48
C GLY A 91 2.27 -7.91 8.06
N LEU A 92 2.54 -6.70 7.59
CA LEU A 92 3.87 -6.28 7.15
C LEU A 92 4.62 -5.47 8.22
N PHE A 93 3.93 -5.03 9.26
CA PHE A 93 4.50 -4.29 10.38
C PHE A 93 3.59 -4.36 11.62
N PRO A 94 4.12 -4.16 12.84
CA PRO A 94 3.34 -4.30 14.07
C PRO A 94 2.30 -3.19 14.24
N ALA A 95 1.16 -3.49 14.87
CA ALA A 95 0.09 -2.55 15.25
C ALA A 95 0.60 -1.24 15.90
N ALA A 96 1.68 -1.33 16.69
CA ALA A 96 2.28 -0.17 17.35
C ALA A 96 2.73 0.93 16.38
N ARG A 97 3.06 0.60 15.13
CA ARG A 97 3.40 1.58 14.08
C ARG A 97 2.20 2.39 13.61
N VAL A 98 0.98 1.87 13.80
CA VAL A 98 -0.28 2.59 13.54
C VAL A 98 -0.69 3.43 14.75
N GLY A 99 -0.10 3.18 15.94
CA GLY A 99 -0.54 3.80 17.19
C GLY A 99 -1.80 3.14 17.78
N LEU A 100 -2.11 1.90 17.36
CA LEU A 100 -3.28 1.14 17.82
C LEU A 100 -2.86 -0.10 18.61
N PRO A 101 -3.72 -0.60 19.52
CA PRO A 101 -3.42 -1.81 20.28
C PRO A 101 -3.52 -3.07 19.40
N SER A 102 -2.77 -4.12 19.73
CA SER A 102 -2.76 -5.38 18.95
C SER A 102 -4.13 -6.04 18.90
N ASN A 103 -4.91 -5.92 19.98
CA ASN A 103 -6.26 -6.49 20.11
C ASN A 103 -7.35 -5.58 19.52
N LEU A 104 -7.03 -4.80 18.49
CA LEU A 104 -7.91 -3.79 17.87
C LEU A 104 -9.32 -4.30 17.57
N TRP A 105 -9.41 -5.51 17.01
CA TRP A 105 -10.69 -6.11 16.60
C TRP A 105 -11.59 -6.48 17.78
N GLY A 106 -10.99 -6.73 18.95
CA GLY A 106 -11.68 -6.96 20.21
C GLY A 106 -12.80 -8.01 20.10
N ALA A 107 -14.01 -7.61 20.49
CA ALA A 107 -15.18 -8.47 20.51
C ALA A 107 -15.94 -8.54 19.16
N THR A 108 -15.53 -7.78 18.15
CA THR A 108 -16.26 -7.72 16.87
C THR A 108 -16.05 -9.01 16.07
N PRO A 109 -17.13 -9.66 15.59
CA PRO A 109 -17.02 -10.86 14.75
C PRO A 109 -16.32 -10.59 13.42
N ALA A 110 -15.57 -11.61 12.94
CA ALA A 110 -14.85 -11.56 11.67
C ALA A 110 -15.73 -11.14 10.47
N ASP A 111 -16.95 -11.66 10.34
CA ASP A 111 -17.86 -11.34 9.23
C ASP A 111 -18.31 -9.88 9.23
N THR A 112 -18.53 -9.29 10.41
CA THR A 112 -18.87 -7.87 10.54
C THR A 112 -17.71 -7.01 10.10
N LEU A 113 -16.49 -7.37 10.52
CA LEU A 113 -15.28 -6.66 10.09
C LEU A 113 -15.02 -6.81 8.60
N ALA A 114 -15.22 -8.01 8.03
CA ALA A 114 -15.08 -8.26 6.60
C ALA A 114 -16.03 -7.37 5.79
N GLN A 115 -17.31 -7.27 6.20
CA GLN A 115 -18.28 -6.38 5.56
C GLN A 115 -17.88 -4.90 5.65
N LEU A 116 -17.38 -4.45 6.81
CA LEU A 116 -16.92 -3.08 6.99
C LEU A 116 -15.68 -2.79 6.13
N ILE A 117 -14.73 -3.72 6.07
CA ILE A 117 -13.55 -3.61 5.21
C ILE A 117 -13.99 -3.51 3.75
N THR A 118 -14.86 -4.40 3.26
CA THR A 118 -15.39 -4.34 1.89
C THR A 118 -16.12 -3.02 1.61
N ALA A 119 -16.81 -2.45 2.60
CA ALA A 119 -17.52 -1.19 2.47
C ALA A 119 -16.63 0.07 2.50
N LEU A 120 -15.32 -0.05 2.78
CA LEU A 120 -14.40 1.09 2.75
C LEU A 120 -14.39 1.71 1.34
N PRO A 121 -14.64 3.03 1.22
CA PRO A 121 -14.57 3.71 -0.08
C PRO A 121 -13.12 3.77 -0.58
N THR A 122 -12.91 3.69 -1.89
CA THR A 122 -11.56 3.82 -2.48
C THR A 122 -11.19 5.27 -2.76
N ASP A 123 -12.19 6.11 -3.04
CA ASP A 123 -12.04 7.55 -3.19
C ASP A 123 -12.31 8.26 -1.86
N MET A 124 -11.25 8.50 -1.09
CA MET A 124 -11.29 9.21 0.18
C MET A 124 -10.11 10.17 0.32
N LEU A 125 -10.15 11.04 1.34
CA LEU A 125 -9.05 11.96 1.64
C LEU A 125 -7.74 11.21 1.89
N PRO A 126 -6.57 11.76 1.52
CA PRO A 126 -5.32 11.01 1.57
C PRO A 126 -4.97 10.51 2.98
N ALA A 127 -5.24 11.27 4.03
CA ALA A 127 -5.01 10.86 5.41
C ALA A 127 -5.88 9.66 5.84
N LEU A 128 -7.16 9.64 5.44
CA LEU A 128 -8.06 8.52 5.72
C LEU A 128 -7.65 7.26 4.97
N ARG A 129 -7.19 7.43 3.73
CA ARG A 129 -6.69 6.32 2.91
C ARG A 129 -5.40 5.75 3.48
N ASP A 130 -4.48 6.60 3.91
CA ASP A 130 -3.26 6.18 4.58
C ASP A 130 -3.57 5.41 5.87
N LEU A 131 -4.51 5.88 6.70
CA LEU A 131 -4.98 5.12 7.85
C LEU A 131 -5.59 3.77 7.44
N SER A 132 -6.44 3.74 6.41
CA SER A 132 -7.07 2.51 5.90
C SER A 132 -6.00 1.50 5.44
N LEU A 133 -5.04 1.93 4.62
CA LEU A 133 -3.92 1.09 4.19
C LEU A 133 -3.10 0.60 5.39
N ARG A 134 -2.80 1.48 6.35
CA ARG A 134 -2.04 1.09 7.55
C ARG A 134 -2.77 0.04 8.39
N LEU A 135 -4.08 0.16 8.53
CA LEU A 135 -4.92 -0.82 9.22
C LEU A 135 -4.94 -2.18 8.51
N LEU A 136 -5.03 -2.18 7.17
CA LEU A 136 -5.08 -3.42 6.39
C LEU A 136 -3.73 -4.12 6.28
N LEU A 137 -2.63 -3.38 6.46
CA LEU A 137 -1.25 -3.90 6.36
C LEU A 137 -0.61 -4.24 7.72
N ALA A 138 -1.17 -3.79 8.84
CA ALA A 138 -0.61 -4.04 10.16
C ALA A 138 -0.97 -5.43 10.71
N GLU A 139 -0.08 -5.95 11.55
CA GLU A 139 -0.31 -7.15 12.36
C GLU A 139 -1.22 -6.82 13.54
N PHE A 140 -2.38 -7.48 13.60
CA PHE A 140 -3.33 -7.41 14.71
C PHE A 140 -3.68 -8.82 15.16
N ASP A 141 -4.07 -8.98 16.42
CA ASP A 141 -4.58 -10.25 16.93
C ASP A 141 -5.81 -10.65 16.11
N ALA A 142 -5.80 -11.84 15.51
CA ALA A 142 -6.87 -12.24 14.59
C ALA A 142 -8.26 -12.15 15.25
N PRO A 143 -9.29 -11.66 14.53
CA PRO A 143 -10.61 -11.43 15.09
C PRO A 143 -11.22 -12.72 15.64
N LEU A 144 -12.15 -12.59 16.58
CA LEU A 144 -12.84 -13.75 17.11
C LEU A 144 -13.52 -14.49 15.94
N PRO A 145 -13.27 -15.80 15.79
CA PRO A 145 -14.09 -16.60 14.90
C PRO A 145 -15.52 -16.53 15.42
N GLU A 146 -16.50 -16.59 14.52
CA GLU A 146 -17.90 -16.64 14.92
C GLU A 146 -18.08 -17.72 16.00
N ALA A 147 -18.81 -17.41 17.08
CA ALA A 147 -19.34 -18.46 17.93
C ALA A 147 -20.23 -19.31 17.03
N ILE A 148 -19.83 -20.54 16.74
CA ILE A 148 -20.70 -21.51 16.07
C ILE A 148 -21.96 -21.56 16.94
N ALA A 149 -23.02 -20.85 16.53
CA ALA A 149 -24.33 -21.07 17.09
C ALA A 149 -24.55 -22.58 16.91
N PRO A 150 -24.83 -23.34 17.98
CA PRO A 150 -25.03 -24.77 17.83
C PRO A 150 -26.16 -24.91 16.81
N THR A 151 -25.80 -25.34 15.60
CA THR A 151 -26.75 -25.74 14.59
C THR A 151 -27.52 -26.85 15.26
N ILE A 152 -28.71 -26.51 15.77
CA ILE A 152 -29.65 -27.50 16.27
C ILE A 152 -29.77 -28.51 15.12
N ALA A 153 -29.42 -29.76 15.46
CA ALA A 153 -29.45 -31.01 14.72
C ALA A 153 -30.28 -31.04 13.41
N PRO A 154 -29.88 -31.88 12.43
CA PRO A 154 -30.46 -31.87 11.10
C PRO A 154 -31.97 -32.11 11.18
N ALA A 155 -32.75 -31.17 10.65
CA ALA A 155 -34.11 -31.49 10.27
C ALA A 155 -34.01 -32.58 9.20
N MET A 156 -34.46 -33.78 9.54
CA MET A 156 -34.78 -34.82 8.58
C MET A 156 -35.87 -34.28 7.64
N ALA A 157 -35.45 -33.56 6.60
CA ALA A 157 -36.28 -33.26 5.46
C ALA A 157 -36.27 -34.49 4.55
N GLN A 158 -37.46 -35.04 4.33
CA GLN A 158 -37.70 -36.11 3.39
C GLN A 158 -37.13 -35.73 2.01
N ALA A 159 -36.43 -36.69 1.41
CA ALA A 159 -35.88 -36.57 0.07
C ALA A 159 -37.01 -36.42 -0.96
N ASP A 160 -37.12 -35.23 -1.54
CA ASP A 160 -37.76 -35.03 -2.84
C ASP A 160 -36.64 -35.12 -3.90
N ASP A 161 -36.67 -36.19 -4.70
CA ASP A 161 -35.64 -36.60 -5.68
C ASP A 161 -35.48 -35.68 -6.92
N HIS A 162 -35.92 -34.41 -6.89
CA HIS A 162 -35.94 -33.55 -8.10
C HIS A 162 -35.53 -32.08 -7.85
N ALA A 163 -34.52 -31.81 -7.01
CA ALA A 163 -33.91 -30.48 -6.89
C ALA A 163 -32.42 -30.53 -7.31
N PRO A 164 -31.92 -29.60 -8.14
CA PRO A 164 -30.51 -29.57 -8.51
C PRO A 164 -29.65 -29.31 -7.27
N THR A 165 -28.87 -30.32 -6.88
CA THR A 165 -27.77 -30.23 -5.93
C THR A 165 -26.75 -29.20 -6.40
N GLY A 166 -26.58 -28.12 -5.64
CA GLY A 166 -25.58 -27.10 -5.92
C GLY A 166 -25.96 -25.68 -5.49
N ALA A 167 -26.79 -25.50 -4.45
CA ALA A 167 -26.92 -24.18 -3.86
C ALA A 167 -25.59 -23.84 -3.15
N PRO A 168 -24.89 -22.75 -3.49
CA PRO A 168 -23.70 -22.36 -2.78
C PRO A 168 -24.11 -22.11 -1.33
N THR A 169 -23.54 -22.86 -0.39
CA THR A 169 -23.35 -22.35 0.96
C THR A 169 -22.79 -20.96 0.77
N ARG A 170 -23.49 -19.90 1.23
CA ARG A 170 -22.91 -18.56 1.25
C ARG A 170 -21.60 -18.68 2.01
N GLU A 171 -20.50 -18.71 1.29
CA GLU A 171 -19.17 -18.69 1.87
C GLU A 171 -19.13 -17.44 2.73
N ARG A 172 -18.99 -17.63 4.04
CA ARG A 172 -18.84 -16.51 4.97
C ARG A 172 -17.67 -15.67 4.47
N PRO A 173 -17.78 -14.33 4.42
CA PRO A 173 -16.68 -13.52 3.94
C PRO A 173 -15.49 -13.72 4.89
N ASP A 174 -14.48 -14.45 4.40
CA ASP A 174 -13.24 -14.62 5.13
C ASP A 174 -12.63 -13.23 5.32
N PHE A 175 -12.39 -12.86 6.58
CA PHE A 175 -11.82 -11.59 6.97
C PHE A 175 -10.49 -11.32 6.26
N LEU A 176 -9.63 -12.34 6.14
CA LEU A 176 -8.36 -12.19 5.44
C LEU A 176 -8.58 -11.90 3.96
N MET A 177 -9.51 -12.62 3.33
CA MET A 177 -9.86 -12.37 1.93
C MET A 177 -10.44 -10.97 1.70
N ALA A 178 -11.37 -10.51 2.54
CA ALA A 178 -11.89 -9.14 2.45
C ALA A 178 -10.77 -8.10 2.60
N ARG A 179 -9.79 -8.36 3.47
CA ARG A 179 -8.61 -7.51 3.66
C ARG A 179 -7.74 -7.47 2.41
N ILE A 180 -7.44 -8.61 1.81
CA ILE A 180 -6.65 -8.72 0.57
C ILE A 180 -7.36 -8.05 -0.60
N ASP A 181 -8.64 -8.34 -0.79
CA ASP A 181 -9.44 -7.78 -1.90
C ASP A 181 -9.53 -6.25 -1.77
N LYS A 182 -9.66 -5.72 -0.54
CA LYS A 182 -9.63 -4.27 -0.32
C LYS A 182 -8.26 -3.64 -0.62
N LEU A 183 -7.14 -4.32 -0.31
CA LEU A 183 -5.81 -3.85 -0.71
C LEU A 183 -5.66 -3.81 -2.24
N ILE A 184 -6.19 -4.81 -2.94
CA ILE A 184 -6.23 -4.84 -4.40
C ILE A 184 -7.04 -3.66 -4.94
N GLU A 185 -8.22 -3.39 -4.37
CA GLU A 185 -9.06 -2.24 -4.73
C GLU A 185 -8.36 -0.89 -4.53
N PHE A 186 -7.53 -0.74 -3.48
CA PHE A 186 -6.67 0.42 -3.30
C PHE A 186 -5.45 0.46 -4.24
N GLY A 187 -5.20 -0.61 -5.00
CA GLY A 187 -4.04 -0.74 -5.89
C GLY A 187 -2.75 -1.16 -5.18
N ALA A 188 -2.80 -1.53 -3.90
CA ALA A 188 -1.65 -1.94 -3.08
C ALA A 188 -1.20 -3.38 -3.38
N LEU A 189 -0.94 -3.67 -4.66
CA LEU A 189 -0.65 -5.01 -5.17
C LEU A 189 0.63 -5.61 -4.61
N ASP A 190 1.72 -4.82 -4.55
CA ASP A 190 3.00 -5.28 -3.99
C ASP A 190 2.84 -5.69 -2.52
N GLN A 191 2.07 -4.91 -1.76
CA GLN A 191 1.84 -5.17 -0.34
C GLN A 191 0.90 -6.37 -0.13
N ALA A 192 -0.16 -6.51 -0.94
CA ALA A 192 -1.04 -7.67 -0.90
C ALA A 192 -0.28 -8.96 -1.28
N ALA A 193 0.57 -8.90 -2.32
CA ALA A 193 1.44 -10.00 -2.68
C ALA A 193 2.40 -10.38 -1.55
N ALA A 194 3.02 -9.40 -0.89
CA ALA A 194 3.93 -9.65 0.23
C ALA A 194 3.24 -10.32 1.42
N ILE A 195 1.98 -9.95 1.71
CA ILE A 195 1.18 -10.62 2.74
C ILE A 195 0.92 -12.08 2.36
N LEU A 196 0.47 -12.34 1.13
CA LEU A 196 0.17 -13.69 0.65
C LEU A 196 1.42 -14.57 0.54
N ASP A 197 2.55 -13.99 0.14
CA ASP A 197 3.85 -14.68 0.05
C ASP A 197 4.40 -15.09 1.42
N ALA A 198 3.98 -14.42 2.49
CA ALA A 198 4.35 -14.74 3.86
C ALA A 198 3.45 -15.83 4.48
N LEU A 199 2.33 -16.15 3.83
CA LEU A 199 1.43 -17.24 4.21
C LEU A 199 1.85 -18.55 3.53
N ASP A 200 1.41 -19.68 4.09
CA ASP A 200 1.59 -20.99 3.48
C ASP A 200 0.72 -21.08 2.19
N PRO A 201 1.30 -21.45 1.03
CA PRO A 201 0.55 -21.61 -0.23
C PRO A 201 -0.49 -22.74 -0.21
N SER A 202 -0.66 -23.48 0.89
CA SER A 202 -1.65 -24.57 0.97
C SER A 202 -3.11 -24.14 0.71
N ASP A 203 -3.50 -22.88 0.90
CA ASP A 203 -4.89 -22.45 0.64
C ASP A 203 -5.15 -22.16 -0.86
N PRO A 204 -6.09 -22.87 -1.52
CA PRO A 204 -6.48 -22.63 -2.92
C PRO A 204 -6.94 -21.20 -3.24
N HIS A 205 -7.77 -20.60 -2.38
CA HIS A 205 -8.35 -19.28 -2.64
C HIS A 205 -7.28 -18.19 -2.52
N LEU A 206 -6.40 -18.30 -1.53
CA LEU A 206 -5.27 -17.37 -1.36
C LEU A 206 -4.28 -17.48 -2.53
N ARG A 207 -4.01 -18.70 -3.03
CA ARG A 207 -3.20 -18.91 -4.23
C ARG A 207 -3.83 -18.29 -5.47
N LEU A 208 -5.13 -18.44 -5.67
CA LEU A 208 -5.82 -17.84 -6.83
C LEU A 208 -5.74 -16.31 -6.80
N ARG A 209 -5.88 -15.72 -5.62
CA ARG A 209 -5.75 -14.27 -5.44
C ARG A 209 -4.32 -13.80 -5.63
N ARG A 210 -3.33 -14.56 -5.16
CA ARG A 210 -1.91 -14.28 -5.44
C ARG A 210 -1.60 -14.39 -6.94
N PHE A 211 -2.27 -15.31 -7.63
CA PHE A 211 -2.19 -15.45 -9.08
C PHE A 211 -2.74 -14.21 -9.80
N ASP A 212 -3.96 -13.77 -9.46
CA ASP A 212 -4.57 -12.55 -9.99
C ASP A 212 -3.66 -11.32 -9.82
N ILE A 213 -3.07 -11.14 -8.63
CA ILE A 213 -2.12 -10.06 -8.37
C ILE A 213 -0.88 -10.19 -9.28
N GLY A 214 -0.34 -11.41 -9.42
CA GLY A 214 0.82 -11.67 -10.27
C GLY A 214 0.56 -11.33 -11.74
N LEU A 215 -0.65 -11.59 -12.24
CA LEU A 215 -1.06 -11.19 -13.59
C LEU A 215 -1.05 -9.67 -13.78
N LEU A 216 -1.42 -8.89 -12.78
CA LEU A 216 -1.42 -7.42 -12.87
C LEU A 216 -0.02 -6.81 -12.69
N LEU A 217 0.82 -7.42 -11.86
CA LEU A 217 2.22 -7.02 -11.66
C LEU A 217 3.15 -7.44 -12.81
N GLY A 218 2.73 -8.41 -13.65
CA GLY A 218 3.60 -9.04 -14.65
C GLY A 218 4.60 -10.02 -14.04
N ASP A 219 4.21 -10.66 -12.93
CA ASP A 219 4.94 -11.71 -12.20
C ASP A 219 4.31 -13.08 -12.48
N GLU A 220 3.92 -13.35 -13.73
CA GLU A 220 3.09 -14.51 -14.05
C GLU A 220 3.84 -15.84 -13.88
N HIS A 221 5.17 -15.85 -14.05
CA HIS A 221 5.97 -17.06 -13.86
C HIS A 221 5.91 -17.53 -12.40
N ARG A 222 6.13 -16.62 -11.43
CA ARG A 222 6.03 -16.95 -10.01
C ARG A 222 4.59 -17.29 -9.61
N ALA A 223 3.62 -16.56 -10.15
CA ALA A 223 2.20 -16.81 -9.92
C ALA A 223 1.80 -18.23 -10.36
N CYS A 224 2.19 -18.64 -11.58
CA CYS A 224 1.83 -19.93 -12.13
C CYS A 224 2.43 -21.13 -11.41
N ALA A 225 3.64 -20.99 -10.86
CA ALA A 225 4.24 -22.06 -10.05
C ALA A 225 3.35 -22.46 -8.86
N SER A 226 2.65 -21.51 -8.24
CA SER A 226 1.73 -21.79 -7.13
C SER A 226 0.41 -22.42 -7.59
N VAL A 227 -0.12 -22.01 -8.75
CA VAL A 227 -1.37 -22.53 -9.31
C VAL A 227 -1.28 -24.02 -9.63
N LEU A 228 -0.11 -24.46 -10.12
CA LEU A 228 0.15 -25.84 -10.55
C LEU A 228 0.49 -26.82 -9.41
N LEU A 229 0.37 -26.39 -8.14
CA LEU A 229 0.50 -27.31 -7.00
C LEU A 229 -0.69 -28.27 -6.92
N ASP A 230 -0.40 -29.57 -6.79
CA ASP A 230 -1.40 -30.65 -6.86
C ASP A 230 -2.31 -30.73 -5.62
N GLU A 231 -1.80 -30.41 -4.43
CA GLU A 231 -2.54 -30.61 -3.17
C GLU A 231 -2.50 -29.38 -2.25
N PRO A 232 -3.67 -28.87 -1.83
CA PRO A 232 -4.97 -29.04 -2.48
C PRO A 232 -4.98 -28.37 -3.88
N PRO A 233 -5.79 -28.82 -4.85
CA PRO A 233 -5.88 -28.17 -6.15
C PRO A 233 -6.63 -26.83 -6.05
N ILE A 234 -6.35 -25.91 -6.98
CA ILE A 234 -6.95 -24.57 -7.00
C ILE A 234 -8.43 -24.58 -7.41
N GLY A 235 -8.82 -25.55 -8.25
CA GLY A 235 -10.19 -25.71 -8.74
C GLY A 235 -10.64 -24.71 -9.82
N ASP A 236 -9.74 -23.84 -10.30
CA ASP A 236 -9.96 -22.91 -11.40
C ASP A 236 -9.27 -23.41 -12.68
N ASP A 237 -10.05 -23.98 -13.60
CA ASP A 237 -9.52 -24.56 -14.84
C ASP A 237 -8.84 -23.51 -15.71
N ALA A 238 -9.37 -22.29 -15.77
CA ALA A 238 -8.83 -21.25 -16.66
C ALA A 238 -7.42 -20.82 -16.20
N ALA A 239 -7.23 -20.64 -14.90
CA ALA A 239 -5.92 -20.36 -14.32
C ALA A 239 -4.94 -21.53 -14.57
N MET A 240 -5.39 -22.77 -14.37
CA MET A 240 -4.58 -23.96 -14.63
C MET A 240 -4.17 -24.10 -16.10
N ILE A 241 -5.11 -23.94 -17.04
CA ILE A 241 -4.88 -23.98 -18.50
C ILE A 241 -3.86 -22.92 -18.90
N PHE A 242 -4.06 -21.68 -18.45
CA PHE A 242 -3.13 -20.57 -18.72
C PHE A 242 -1.72 -20.88 -18.20
N CYS A 243 -1.61 -21.41 -16.98
CA CYS A 243 -0.31 -21.71 -16.39
C CYS A 243 0.37 -22.93 -17.01
N LEU A 244 -0.37 -23.99 -17.39
CA LEU A 244 0.17 -25.12 -18.13
C LEU A 244 0.75 -24.67 -19.48
N ALA A 245 0.02 -23.83 -20.22
CA ALA A 245 0.49 -23.26 -21.48
C ALA A 245 1.80 -22.46 -21.28
N ARG A 246 1.88 -21.65 -20.22
CA ARG A 246 3.08 -20.86 -19.90
C ARG A 246 4.28 -21.71 -19.51
N GLU A 247 4.06 -22.85 -18.86
CA GLU A 247 5.10 -23.85 -18.58
C GLU A 247 5.37 -24.78 -19.78
N SER A 248 4.87 -24.43 -20.97
CA SER A 248 5.03 -25.16 -22.23
C SER A 248 4.41 -26.57 -22.24
N GLU A 249 3.47 -26.84 -21.34
CA GLU A 249 2.70 -28.08 -21.25
C GLU A 249 1.42 -27.99 -22.11
N TRP A 250 1.58 -27.67 -23.39
CA TRP A 250 0.50 -27.36 -24.33
C TRP A 250 -0.54 -28.47 -24.46
N ASP A 251 -0.09 -29.73 -24.57
CA ASP A 251 -1.00 -30.88 -24.68
C ASP A 251 -1.87 -31.05 -23.43
N LYS A 252 -1.31 -30.79 -22.24
CA LYS A 252 -2.07 -30.85 -20.99
C LYS A 252 -3.07 -29.70 -20.89
N ALA A 253 -2.66 -28.49 -21.30
CA ALA A 253 -3.53 -27.32 -21.32
C ALA A 253 -4.74 -27.53 -22.25
N LEU A 254 -4.51 -28.06 -23.45
CA LEU A 254 -5.57 -28.34 -24.43
C LEU A 254 -6.51 -29.45 -23.97
N ASN A 255 -5.98 -30.54 -23.41
CA ASN A 255 -6.81 -31.61 -22.87
C ASN A 255 -7.70 -31.10 -21.71
N LEU A 256 -7.13 -30.32 -20.79
CA LEU A 256 -7.89 -29.72 -19.70
C LEU A 256 -8.96 -28.74 -20.21
N LEU A 257 -8.67 -27.98 -21.27
CA LEU A 257 -9.65 -27.09 -21.91
C LEU A 257 -10.84 -27.87 -22.47
N HIS A 258 -10.60 -28.92 -23.27
CA HIS A 258 -11.68 -29.76 -23.81
C HIS A 258 -12.49 -30.43 -22.69
N GLU A 259 -11.82 -30.96 -21.65
CA GLU A 259 -12.50 -31.55 -20.49
C GLU A 259 -13.36 -30.53 -19.73
N ALA A 260 -12.88 -29.29 -19.58
CA ALA A 260 -13.61 -28.22 -18.91
C ALA A 260 -14.78 -27.69 -19.75
N GLU A 261 -14.63 -27.63 -21.07
CA GLU A 261 -15.69 -27.28 -22.02
C GLU A 261 -16.80 -28.34 -22.05
N ASP A 262 -16.44 -29.62 -22.22
CA ASP A 262 -17.39 -30.75 -22.22
C ASP A 262 -18.18 -30.83 -20.91
N ALA A 263 -17.51 -30.53 -19.79
CA ALA A 263 -18.13 -30.45 -18.47
C ALA A 263 -18.87 -29.13 -18.19
N GLN A 264 -18.85 -28.18 -19.13
CA GLN A 264 -19.45 -26.84 -19.01
C GLN A 264 -18.98 -26.04 -17.78
N ARG A 265 -17.72 -26.23 -17.37
CA ARG A 265 -17.10 -25.52 -16.24
C ARG A 265 -16.58 -24.13 -16.61
N LEU A 266 -16.42 -23.86 -17.91
CA LEU A 266 -15.99 -22.58 -18.45
C LEU A 266 -17.10 -21.90 -19.24
N SER A 267 -17.14 -20.57 -19.20
CA SER A 267 -18.07 -19.80 -20.04
C SER A 267 -17.68 -19.88 -21.53
N PRO A 268 -18.63 -19.83 -22.48
CA PRO A 268 -18.31 -19.91 -23.91
C PRO A 268 -17.30 -18.85 -24.39
N TYR A 269 -17.38 -17.63 -23.85
CA TYR A 269 -16.43 -16.56 -24.16
C TYR A 269 -15.01 -16.89 -23.69
N LEU A 270 -14.88 -17.50 -22.52
CA LEU A 270 -13.57 -17.87 -21.97
C LEU A 270 -12.96 -19.08 -22.69
N VAL A 271 -13.79 -20.03 -23.14
CA VAL A 271 -13.35 -21.12 -24.02
C VAL A 271 -12.77 -20.56 -25.31
N ASP A 272 -13.53 -19.72 -26.04
CA ASP A 272 -13.09 -19.08 -27.30
C ASP A 272 -11.77 -18.30 -27.12
N LEU A 273 -11.63 -17.57 -26.01
CA LEU A 273 -10.40 -16.83 -25.70
C LEU A 273 -9.21 -17.75 -25.37
N LEU A 274 -9.42 -18.84 -24.62
CA LEU A 274 -8.37 -19.80 -24.27
C LEU A 274 -7.95 -20.64 -25.48
N GLU A 275 -8.89 -21.08 -26.32
CA GLU A 275 -8.61 -21.72 -27.61
C GLU A 275 -7.73 -20.81 -28.46
N HIS A 276 -8.11 -19.53 -28.57
CA HIS A 276 -7.35 -18.56 -29.34
C HIS A 276 -5.93 -18.35 -28.79
N PHE A 277 -5.78 -18.33 -27.47
CA PHE A 277 -4.49 -18.25 -26.79
C PHE A 277 -3.61 -19.49 -27.02
N LEU A 278 -4.18 -20.71 -27.02
CA LEU A 278 -3.44 -21.96 -27.23
C LEU A 278 -3.09 -22.23 -28.70
N ASP A 279 -3.95 -21.83 -29.64
CA ASP A 279 -3.77 -22.06 -31.08
C ASP A 279 -2.50 -21.39 -31.63
N GLY A 280 -2.03 -20.30 -31.00
CA GLY A 280 -0.81 -19.58 -31.37
C GLY A 280 -0.76 -18.99 -32.78
N ASN A 281 -1.83 -19.15 -33.57
CA ASN A 281 -1.87 -18.71 -34.95
C ASN A 281 -2.20 -17.22 -35.04
N GLU A 282 -1.24 -16.44 -35.55
CA GLU A 282 -1.47 -15.08 -36.07
C GLU A 282 -2.55 -15.14 -37.17
N ARG A 283 -3.81 -14.93 -36.80
CA ARG A 283 -4.89 -14.80 -37.78
C ARG A 283 -4.80 -13.42 -38.44
N LEU A 284 -5.09 -13.37 -39.74
CA LEU A 284 -5.09 -12.15 -40.55
C LEU A 284 -5.98 -11.07 -39.90
N PRO A 285 -5.63 -9.76 -40.00
CA PRO A 285 -6.46 -8.68 -39.47
C PRO A 285 -7.91 -8.80 -39.97
N GLY A 286 -8.87 -9.04 -39.06
CA GLY A 286 -10.30 -9.14 -39.35
C GLY A 286 -10.90 -10.56 -39.48
N ALA A 287 -10.16 -11.63 -39.17
CA ALA A 287 -10.69 -13.00 -39.14
C ALA A 287 -11.11 -13.42 -37.71
N ALA A 288 -12.38 -13.79 -37.54
CA ALA A 288 -13.08 -14.14 -36.29
C ALA A 288 -13.06 -13.03 -35.23
N THR A 289 -14.19 -12.32 -35.09
CA THR A 289 -14.45 -11.57 -33.87
C THR A 289 -14.63 -12.59 -32.75
N LEU A 290 -13.78 -12.56 -31.72
CA LEU A 290 -14.06 -13.22 -30.45
C LEU A 290 -15.54 -13.01 -30.10
N LEU A 291 -16.13 -13.99 -29.40
CA LEU A 291 -17.44 -13.78 -28.81
C LEU A 291 -17.47 -12.44 -28.07
N PRO A 292 -18.58 -11.69 -28.11
CA PRO A 292 -18.64 -10.39 -27.46
C PRO A 292 -18.34 -10.57 -25.97
N PRO A 293 -17.42 -9.76 -25.39
CA PRO A 293 -17.04 -9.92 -24.00
C PRO A 293 -18.25 -9.65 -23.09
N PRO A 294 -18.30 -10.31 -21.91
CA PRO A 294 -19.31 -9.99 -20.91
C PRO A 294 -19.21 -8.53 -20.49
N SER A 295 -20.34 -7.94 -20.11
CA SER A 295 -20.36 -6.58 -19.55
C SER A 295 -19.62 -6.52 -18.21
N GLY A 296 -18.82 -5.49 -18.00
CA GLY A 296 -18.12 -5.24 -16.74
C GLY A 296 -16.62 -5.12 -16.92
N THR A 297 -15.90 -5.11 -15.80
CA THR A 297 -14.43 -5.12 -15.81
C THR A 297 -13.94 -6.55 -16.09
N PRO A 298 -13.04 -6.77 -17.07
CA PRO A 298 -12.47 -8.10 -17.31
C PRO A 298 -11.66 -8.54 -16.09
N SER A 299 -11.68 -9.83 -15.73
CA SER A 299 -10.78 -10.35 -14.69
C SER A 299 -9.32 -10.18 -15.09
N PRO A 300 -8.35 -10.21 -14.15
CA PRO A 300 -6.93 -10.12 -14.48
C PRO A 300 -6.48 -11.17 -15.52
N LEU A 301 -7.01 -12.40 -15.42
CA LEU A 301 -6.76 -13.46 -16.39
C LEU A 301 -7.32 -13.14 -17.78
N VAL A 302 -8.60 -12.73 -17.87
CA VAL A 302 -9.21 -12.35 -19.15
C VAL A 302 -8.44 -11.18 -19.78
N TRP A 303 -8.10 -10.16 -18.99
CA TRP A 303 -7.34 -9.01 -19.47
C TRP A 303 -5.96 -9.42 -19.99
N ARG A 304 -5.27 -10.33 -19.30
CA ARG A 304 -3.96 -10.84 -19.72
C ARG A 304 -4.05 -11.71 -20.98
N LEU A 305 -5.10 -12.51 -21.11
CA LEU A 305 -5.34 -13.33 -22.31
C LEU A 305 -5.59 -12.42 -23.52
N LEU A 306 -6.43 -11.39 -23.38
CA LEU A 306 -6.67 -10.39 -24.42
C LEU A 306 -5.38 -9.67 -24.85
N GLU A 307 -4.50 -9.34 -23.91
CA GLU A 307 -3.19 -8.78 -24.24
C GLU A 307 -2.32 -9.76 -25.03
N ALA A 308 -2.33 -11.05 -24.66
CA ALA A 308 -1.55 -12.09 -25.32
C ALA A 308 -2.07 -12.43 -26.73
N THR A 309 -3.37 -12.31 -26.96
CA THR A 309 -4.00 -12.57 -28.26
C THR A 309 -3.99 -11.35 -29.19
N GLY A 310 -3.55 -10.18 -28.71
CA GLY A 310 -3.43 -8.94 -29.50
C GLY A 310 -4.62 -7.99 -29.41
N ASP A 311 -5.67 -8.34 -28.68
CA ASP A 311 -6.86 -7.51 -28.42
C ASP A 311 -6.69 -6.66 -27.15
N GLN A 312 -5.62 -5.86 -27.10
CA GLN A 312 -5.23 -5.11 -25.90
C GLN A 312 -6.32 -4.14 -25.43
N VAL A 313 -6.69 -4.26 -24.14
CA VAL A 313 -7.64 -3.35 -23.47
C VAL A 313 -6.86 -2.29 -22.69
N PRO A 314 -7.04 -0.98 -22.98
CA PRO A 314 -6.40 0.09 -22.22
C PRO A 314 -6.76 0.04 -20.74
N THR A 315 -5.79 0.32 -19.86
CA THR A 315 -6.03 0.34 -18.40
C THR A 315 -6.78 1.58 -17.93
N LEU A 316 -6.86 2.62 -18.77
CA LEU A 316 -7.58 3.85 -18.48
C LEU A 316 -9.09 3.55 -18.40
N GLY A 317 -9.69 3.78 -17.23
CA GLY A 317 -11.09 3.44 -16.95
C GLY A 317 -11.30 2.08 -16.27
N LEU A 318 -10.27 1.23 -16.20
CA LEU A 318 -10.26 0.03 -15.35
C LEU A 318 -9.93 0.39 -13.89
N PRO A 319 -10.18 -0.49 -12.91
CA PRO A 319 -9.74 -0.29 -11.52
C PRO A 319 -8.26 0.05 -11.41
N VAL A 320 -7.87 0.77 -10.36
CA VAL A 320 -6.49 1.26 -10.19
C VAL A 320 -5.46 0.14 -10.12
N SER A 321 -5.84 -1.07 -9.69
CA SER A 321 -4.98 -2.26 -9.71
C SER A 321 -4.39 -2.56 -11.09
N TYR A 322 -5.11 -2.29 -12.19
CA TYR A 322 -4.64 -2.52 -13.56
C TYR A 322 -3.56 -1.52 -13.99
N ALA A 323 -3.44 -0.37 -13.31
CA ALA A 323 -2.46 0.66 -13.67
C ALA A 323 -1.00 0.17 -13.47
N HIS A 324 -0.76 -0.84 -12.63
CA HIS A 324 0.55 -1.45 -12.47
C HIS A 324 1.11 -2.04 -13.78
N ALA A 325 0.24 -2.59 -14.64
CA ALA A 325 0.66 -3.21 -15.88
C ALA A 325 1.36 -2.21 -16.83
N ASP A 326 0.96 -0.94 -16.80
CA ASP A 326 1.51 0.14 -17.61
C ASP A 326 2.86 0.68 -17.08
N LEU A 327 3.24 0.33 -15.85
CA LEU A 327 4.53 0.74 -15.28
C LEU A 327 5.73 -0.01 -15.86
N ARG A 328 5.51 -1.14 -16.54
CA ARG A 328 6.53 -2.06 -17.07
C ARG A 328 7.37 -1.49 -18.24
N GLY A 329 7.04 -0.29 -18.73
CA GLY A 329 7.81 0.40 -19.77
C GLY A 329 7.70 -0.21 -21.16
N THR A 330 6.83 -1.20 -21.34
CA THR A 330 6.46 -1.80 -22.64
C THR A 330 5.43 -0.95 -23.39
N ILE A 331 4.74 -0.05 -22.67
CA ILE A 331 3.77 0.89 -23.22
C ILE A 331 4.40 2.29 -23.40
N GLY A 332 3.73 3.16 -24.14
CA GLY A 332 4.18 4.54 -24.34
C GLY A 332 4.29 5.32 -23.03
N TRP A 333 5.31 6.18 -22.92
CA TRP A 333 5.63 6.96 -21.70
C TRP A 333 4.43 7.78 -21.17
N ARG A 334 3.54 8.24 -22.04
CA ARG A 334 2.30 8.92 -21.62
C ARG A 334 1.41 8.03 -20.74
N ALA A 335 1.15 6.80 -21.17
CA ALA A 335 0.32 5.86 -20.41
C ALA A 335 0.99 5.48 -19.09
N GLN A 336 2.32 5.30 -19.11
CA GLN A 336 3.11 5.07 -17.89
C GLN A 336 2.99 6.23 -16.88
N LEU A 337 3.01 7.48 -17.34
CA LEU A 337 2.82 8.66 -16.48
C LEU A 337 1.39 8.74 -15.94
N GLU A 338 0.38 8.53 -16.78
CA GLU A 338 -1.03 8.53 -16.36
C GLU A 338 -1.30 7.42 -15.31
N ALA A 339 -0.72 6.24 -15.50
CA ALA A 339 -0.77 5.14 -14.54
C ALA A 339 -0.06 5.50 -13.22
N ALA A 340 1.12 6.10 -13.29
CA ALA A 340 1.85 6.53 -12.10
C ALA A 340 1.10 7.62 -11.32
N GLU A 341 0.52 8.63 -11.99
CA GLU A 341 -0.34 9.63 -11.34
C GLU A 341 -1.52 8.97 -10.63
N ARG A 342 -2.20 8.01 -11.28
CA ARG A 342 -3.33 7.26 -10.69
C ARG A 342 -2.92 6.46 -9.46
N LEU A 343 -1.79 5.75 -9.51
CA LEU A 343 -1.31 4.94 -8.39
C LEU A 343 -0.82 5.80 -7.23
N VAL A 344 -0.16 6.93 -7.49
CA VAL A 344 0.22 7.90 -6.45
C VAL A 344 -1.02 8.52 -5.82
N ARG A 345 -2.01 8.91 -6.62
CA ARG A 345 -3.31 9.40 -6.12
C ARG A 345 -4.01 8.38 -5.24
N ALA A 346 -3.85 7.09 -5.50
CA ALA A 346 -4.39 6.01 -4.68
C ALA A 346 -3.50 5.62 -3.49
N GLY A 347 -2.31 6.22 -3.33
CA GLY A 347 -1.35 5.86 -2.28
C GLY A 347 -0.63 4.52 -2.52
N ALA A 348 -0.82 3.89 -3.68
CA ALA A 348 -0.20 2.62 -4.05
C ALA A 348 1.24 2.78 -4.58
N LEU A 349 1.61 3.96 -5.06
CA LEU A 349 2.95 4.27 -5.54
C LEU A 349 3.57 5.44 -4.76
N SER A 350 4.86 5.37 -4.47
CA SER A 350 5.55 6.45 -3.76
C SER A 350 5.65 7.73 -4.62
N PRO A 351 5.54 8.94 -4.01
CA PRO A 351 5.71 10.20 -4.73
C PRO A 351 7.09 10.32 -5.41
N ASN A 352 8.14 9.79 -4.78
CA ASN A 352 9.50 9.76 -5.34
C ASN A 352 9.58 8.99 -6.65
N ARG A 353 8.81 7.90 -6.80
CA ARG A 353 8.79 7.13 -8.04
C ARG A 353 8.14 7.91 -9.18
N LEU A 354 7.06 8.65 -8.90
CA LEU A 354 6.45 9.56 -9.87
C LEU A 354 7.39 10.70 -10.26
N LEU A 355 8.08 11.31 -9.29
CA LEU A 355 9.09 12.33 -9.58
C LEU A 355 10.22 11.77 -10.48
N GLY A 356 10.67 10.53 -10.23
CA GLY A 356 11.60 9.84 -11.10
C GLY A 356 11.11 9.72 -12.55
N LEU A 357 9.84 9.38 -12.75
CA LEU A 357 9.23 9.31 -14.09
C LEU A 357 9.07 10.68 -14.74
N TYR A 358 8.68 11.71 -13.99
CA TYR A 358 8.60 13.08 -14.49
C TYR A 358 9.95 13.62 -14.91
N THR A 359 11.04 13.25 -14.24
CA THR A 359 12.39 13.77 -14.52
C THR A 359 13.18 12.93 -15.51
N GLU A 360 12.66 11.77 -15.93
CA GLU A 360 13.37 10.83 -16.82
C GLU A 360 13.71 11.46 -18.18
N ARG A 361 12.78 12.24 -18.75
CA ARG A 361 12.89 12.81 -20.11
C ARG A 361 12.24 14.19 -20.17
N ARG A 362 12.61 15.00 -21.16
CA ARG A 362 11.89 16.26 -21.43
C ARG A 362 10.48 15.95 -21.94
N ALA A 363 9.52 16.80 -21.59
CA ALA A 363 8.15 16.72 -22.09
C ALA A 363 8.11 16.54 -23.61
N ALA A 364 7.36 15.54 -24.07
CA ALA A 364 7.34 15.16 -25.49
C ALA A 364 6.48 16.08 -26.36
N ALA A 365 5.51 16.78 -25.77
CA ALA A 365 4.61 17.71 -26.44
C ALA A 365 4.17 18.83 -25.48
N SER A 366 3.25 19.68 -25.90
CA SER A 366 2.60 20.70 -25.06
C SER A 366 1.22 20.25 -24.58
N GLY A 367 0.79 20.74 -23.42
CA GLY A 367 -0.56 20.56 -22.88
C GLY A 367 -0.78 19.24 -22.11
N GLY A 368 -1.84 19.22 -21.30
CA GLY A 368 -2.21 18.08 -20.46
C GLY A 368 -1.07 17.63 -19.54
N ILE A 369 -0.84 16.33 -19.48
CA ILE A 369 0.21 15.73 -18.64
C ILE A 369 1.62 16.25 -18.98
N TRP A 370 1.89 16.62 -20.23
CA TRP A 370 3.19 17.14 -20.63
C TRP A 370 3.48 18.52 -20.07
N GLU A 371 2.45 19.35 -19.94
CA GLU A 371 2.59 20.66 -19.31
C GLU A 371 2.89 20.51 -17.82
N ARG A 372 2.24 19.56 -17.15
CA ARG A 372 2.56 19.20 -15.76
C ARG A 372 4.00 18.71 -15.62
N VAL A 373 4.48 17.80 -16.49
CA VAL A 373 5.89 17.38 -16.51
C VAL A 373 6.84 18.57 -16.65
N ARG A 374 6.59 19.45 -17.62
CA ARG A 374 7.42 20.64 -17.88
C ARG A 374 7.50 21.56 -16.66
N LEU A 375 6.37 21.83 -16.01
CA LEU A 375 6.29 22.72 -14.87
C LEU A 375 6.91 22.12 -13.61
N VAL A 376 6.70 20.83 -13.36
CA VAL A 376 7.33 20.13 -12.23
C VAL A 376 8.84 20.13 -12.41
N GLN A 377 9.36 19.81 -13.61
CA GLN A 377 10.81 19.88 -13.88
C GLN A 377 11.39 21.27 -13.66
N ARG A 378 10.70 22.32 -14.10
CA ARG A 378 11.13 23.72 -13.89
C ARG A 378 11.12 24.09 -12.41
N PHE A 379 10.07 23.71 -11.69
CA PHE A 379 9.96 23.96 -10.26
C PHE A 379 11.05 23.23 -9.48
N ASP A 380 11.27 21.95 -9.78
CA ASP A 380 12.31 21.12 -9.18
C ASP A 380 13.71 21.72 -9.42
N THR A 381 13.99 22.18 -10.65
CA THR A 381 15.27 22.84 -10.98
C THR A 381 15.44 24.16 -10.22
N ALA A 382 14.39 24.98 -10.13
CA ALA A 382 14.43 26.26 -9.40
C ALA A 382 14.64 26.06 -7.90
N LEU A 383 13.99 25.04 -7.33
CA LEU A 383 14.13 24.69 -5.92
C LEU A 383 15.58 24.25 -5.59
N HIS A 384 16.17 23.40 -6.44
CA HIS A 384 17.56 22.94 -6.27
C HIS A 384 18.61 24.04 -6.49
N SER A 385 18.30 25.10 -7.25
CA SER A 385 19.23 26.21 -7.42
C SER A 385 19.29 27.14 -6.20
N GLY A 386 18.31 27.06 -5.29
CA GLY A 386 18.18 27.94 -4.13
C GLY A 386 17.70 29.36 -4.47
N ASP A 387 17.34 29.63 -5.72
CA ASP A 387 16.83 30.94 -6.14
C ASP A 387 15.38 31.12 -5.64
N THR A 388 15.22 31.99 -4.66
CA THR A 388 13.92 32.25 -4.00
C THR A 388 12.92 32.91 -4.95
N GLU A 389 13.36 33.79 -5.86
CA GLU A 389 12.47 34.47 -6.79
C GLU A 389 12.01 33.52 -7.90
N ALA A 390 12.96 32.76 -8.47
CA ALA A 390 12.63 31.74 -9.47
C ALA A 390 11.73 30.64 -8.90
N THR A 391 11.97 30.22 -7.66
CA THR A 391 11.14 29.21 -6.97
C THR A 391 9.75 29.77 -6.68
N ALA A 392 9.64 31.01 -6.21
CA ALA A 392 8.34 31.65 -5.97
C ALA A 392 7.47 31.70 -7.24
N ALA A 393 8.07 32.13 -8.37
CA ALA A 393 7.37 32.18 -9.65
C ALA A 393 7.00 30.78 -10.16
N ALA A 394 7.91 29.81 -10.06
CA ALA A 394 7.65 28.45 -10.49
C ALA A 394 6.59 27.75 -9.63
N LEU A 395 6.56 27.97 -8.31
CA LEU A 395 5.56 27.43 -7.39
C LEU A 395 4.14 27.88 -7.75
N ILE A 396 3.96 29.18 -8.00
CA ILE A 396 2.67 29.76 -8.39
C ILE A 396 2.19 29.18 -9.73
N GLU A 397 3.11 28.91 -10.67
CA GLU A 397 2.77 28.37 -11.99
C GLU A 397 2.46 26.87 -11.96
N VAL A 398 3.21 26.07 -11.18
CA VAL A 398 3.06 24.61 -11.14
C VAL A 398 1.86 24.14 -10.32
N TRP A 399 1.52 24.84 -9.23
CA TRP A 399 0.51 24.34 -8.28
C TRP A 399 -0.87 24.10 -8.90
N PRO A 400 -1.40 24.97 -9.78
CA PRO A 400 -2.66 24.68 -10.47
C PRO A 400 -2.61 23.40 -11.33
N GLN A 401 -1.46 23.05 -11.92
CA GLN A 401 -1.31 21.78 -12.63
C GLN A 401 -1.25 20.59 -11.67
N ILE A 402 -0.64 20.75 -10.49
CA ILE A 402 -0.66 19.72 -9.44
C ILE A 402 -2.10 19.46 -8.97
N GLN A 403 -2.87 20.54 -8.72
CA GLN A 403 -4.29 20.44 -8.34
C GLN A 403 -5.15 19.80 -9.43
N ALA A 404 -4.93 20.16 -10.70
CA ALA A 404 -5.63 19.54 -11.82
C ALA A 404 -5.33 18.03 -11.98
N GLY A 405 -4.25 17.54 -11.37
CA GLY A 405 -3.93 16.12 -11.28
C GLY A 405 -4.30 15.48 -9.94
N GLU A 406 -4.85 16.23 -8.98
CA GLU A 406 -5.09 15.79 -7.59
C GLU A 406 -3.82 15.24 -6.90
N LEU A 407 -2.68 15.88 -7.14
CA LEU A 407 -1.36 15.47 -6.64
C LEU A 407 -0.86 16.34 -5.47
N GLU A 408 -1.71 17.15 -4.85
CA GLU A 408 -1.31 18.15 -3.86
C GLU A 408 -0.57 17.53 -2.66
N VAL A 409 -1.13 16.50 -2.04
CA VAL A 409 -0.50 15.82 -0.89
C VAL A 409 0.80 15.11 -1.30
N PRO A 410 0.84 14.26 -2.34
CA PRO A 410 2.09 13.67 -2.82
C PRO A 410 3.19 14.69 -3.13
N MET A 411 2.85 15.83 -3.74
CA MET A 411 3.82 16.87 -4.06
C MET A 411 4.20 17.69 -2.82
N ALA A 412 3.29 17.88 -1.87
CA ALA A 412 3.61 18.48 -0.58
C ALA A 412 4.64 17.63 0.18
N GLU A 413 4.50 16.30 0.20
CA GLU A 413 5.48 15.41 0.83
C GLU A 413 6.89 15.53 0.23
N LEU A 414 6.98 15.77 -1.08
CA LEU A 414 8.28 15.94 -1.75
C LEU A 414 8.92 17.29 -1.47
N TYR A 415 8.11 18.35 -1.40
CA TYR A 415 8.62 19.72 -1.51
C TYR A 415 8.46 20.60 -0.26
N ALA A 416 7.60 20.22 0.70
CA ALA A 416 7.29 21.04 1.87
C ALA A 416 8.53 21.40 2.71
N GLN A 417 9.40 20.43 2.95
CA GLN A 417 10.62 20.64 3.74
C GLN A 417 11.54 21.69 3.09
N SER A 418 11.80 21.55 1.79
CA SER A 418 12.66 22.48 1.04
C SER A 418 12.03 23.87 0.96
N LEU A 419 10.71 23.95 0.71
CA LEU A 419 9.97 25.22 0.69
C LEU A 419 10.02 25.94 2.05
N GLY A 420 9.93 25.19 3.16
CA GLY A 420 10.01 25.74 4.51
C GLY A 420 11.37 26.33 4.88
N GLN A 421 12.44 25.98 4.17
CA GLN A 421 13.78 26.54 4.36
C GLN A 421 14.00 27.86 3.60
N MET A 422 13.08 28.22 2.70
CA MET A 422 13.19 29.40 1.85
C MET A 422 12.41 30.58 2.42
N ALA A 423 12.93 31.79 2.25
CA ALA A 423 12.29 33.04 2.68
C ALA A 423 11.22 33.51 1.65
N LEU A 424 10.23 32.67 1.35
CA LEU A 424 9.13 32.99 0.44
C LEU A 424 8.16 33.97 1.09
N SER A 425 7.72 34.98 0.32
CA SER A 425 6.79 36.01 0.80
C SER A 425 5.66 36.25 -0.21
N GLY A 426 4.67 37.06 0.19
CA GLY A 426 3.49 37.34 -0.63
C GLY A 426 2.67 36.09 -0.96
N ALA A 427 2.18 36.00 -2.20
CA ALA A 427 1.35 34.89 -2.66
C ALA A 427 2.09 33.54 -2.61
N ALA A 428 3.38 33.51 -2.97
CA ALA A 428 4.18 32.28 -2.94
C ALA A 428 4.40 31.80 -1.49
N GLY A 429 4.62 32.72 -0.54
CA GLY A 429 4.75 32.36 0.88
C GLY A 429 3.46 31.83 1.50
N ALA A 430 2.30 32.42 1.14
CA ALA A 430 1.00 31.91 1.57
C ALA A 430 0.69 30.53 0.97
N LEU A 431 1.04 30.32 -0.31
CA LEU A 431 0.92 29.03 -0.96
C LEU A 431 1.85 27.99 -0.32
N ALA A 432 3.12 28.32 -0.12
CA ALA A 432 4.09 27.43 0.53
C ALA A 432 3.64 27.00 1.94
N PHE A 433 3.00 27.90 2.70
CA PHE A 433 2.39 27.56 3.98
C PHE A 433 1.29 26.51 3.82
N ARG A 434 0.36 26.69 2.86
CA ARG A 434 -0.70 25.70 2.57
C ARG A 434 -0.14 24.37 2.07
N VAL A 435 0.89 24.39 1.23
CA VAL A 435 1.62 23.18 0.81
C VAL A 435 2.21 22.46 2.02
N GLY A 436 2.88 23.19 2.92
CA GLY A 436 3.47 22.60 4.12
C GLY A 436 2.43 21.95 5.04
N LEU A 437 1.23 22.52 5.15
CA LEU A 437 0.12 21.96 5.91
C LEU A 437 -0.46 20.65 5.33
N LEU A 438 -0.17 20.33 4.07
CA LEU A 438 -0.57 19.08 3.41
C LEU A 438 0.50 17.99 3.48
N SER A 439 1.60 18.21 4.19
CA SER A 439 2.72 17.27 4.33
C SER A 439 2.82 16.68 5.74
N ASP A 440 3.68 15.67 5.91
CA ASP A 440 4.09 15.14 7.23
C ASP A 440 4.63 16.21 8.18
N SER A 441 5.09 17.35 7.67
CA SER A 441 5.63 18.47 8.46
C SER A 441 4.58 19.50 8.92
N TYR A 442 3.29 19.25 8.69
CA TYR A 442 2.20 20.22 8.91
C TYR A 442 2.24 20.91 10.29
N GLU A 443 2.48 20.17 11.38
CA GLU A 443 2.54 20.74 12.72
C GLU A 443 3.75 21.66 12.90
N THR A 444 4.91 21.28 12.36
CA THR A 444 6.13 22.10 12.38
C THR A 444 5.94 23.38 11.58
N VAL A 445 5.29 23.29 10.41
CA VAL A 445 4.94 24.44 9.57
C VAL A 445 4.00 25.40 10.30
N ALA A 446 3.01 24.87 11.02
CA ALA A 446 2.09 25.68 11.83
C ALA A 446 2.80 26.36 13.02
N LEU A 447 3.74 25.68 13.68
CA LEU A 447 4.54 26.24 14.78
C LEU A 447 5.49 27.34 14.32
N GLY A 448 6.03 27.24 13.10
CA GLY A 448 6.92 28.23 12.52
C GLY A 448 6.22 29.49 12.00
N ARG A 449 4.88 29.53 11.96
CA ARG A 449 4.13 30.64 11.39
C ARG A 449 4.06 31.83 12.35
N ASP A 450 4.38 33.02 11.85
CA ASP A 450 4.26 34.28 12.60
C ASP A 450 2.79 34.65 12.80
N MET A 451 2.28 34.40 14.01
CA MET A 451 0.87 34.63 14.38
C MET A 451 0.49 36.12 14.47
N GLU A 452 1.46 37.04 14.60
CA GLU A 452 1.17 38.48 14.64
C GLU A 452 0.85 39.01 13.25
N ARG A 453 1.50 38.44 12.23
CA ARG A 453 1.29 38.77 10.81
C ARG A 453 0.28 37.87 10.11
N ALA A 454 -0.08 36.74 10.73
CA ALA A 454 -1.00 35.77 10.15
C ALA A 454 -2.41 36.33 9.98
N THR A 455 -3.04 35.98 8.87
CA THR A 455 -4.48 36.28 8.65
C THR A 455 -5.35 35.45 9.59
N SER A 456 -6.64 35.77 9.70
CA SER A 456 -7.59 34.93 10.47
C SER A 456 -7.66 33.50 9.93
N GLU A 457 -7.57 33.33 8.61
CA GLU A 457 -7.59 32.01 7.97
C GLU A 457 -6.31 31.23 8.28
N GLU A 458 -5.15 31.86 8.22
CA GLU A 458 -3.88 31.20 8.56
C GLU A 458 -3.82 30.82 10.04
N ARG A 459 -4.36 31.66 10.93
CA ARG A 459 -4.51 31.33 12.35
C ARG A 459 -5.45 30.16 12.57
N PHE A 460 -6.54 30.07 11.79
CA PHE A 460 -7.46 28.93 11.83
C PHE A 460 -6.75 27.64 11.45
N LEU A 461 -6.09 27.62 10.28
CA LEU A 461 -5.36 26.46 9.80
C LEU A 461 -4.22 26.04 10.74
N ALA A 462 -3.47 27.01 11.27
CA ALA A 462 -2.40 26.74 12.23
C ALA A 462 -2.93 26.18 13.57
N ALA A 463 -4.10 26.62 14.03
CA ALA A 463 -4.73 26.07 15.23
C ALA A 463 -5.17 24.61 15.00
N VAL A 464 -5.84 24.32 13.88
CA VAL A 464 -6.23 22.95 13.51
C VAL A 464 -5.01 22.05 13.40
N ALA A 465 -3.95 22.49 12.72
CA ALA A 465 -2.69 21.74 12.58
C ALA A 465 -2.02 21.41 13.93
N ARG A 466 -2.28 22.20 14.97
CA ARG A 466 -1.75 22.01 16.32
C ARG A 466 -2.73 21.30 17.25
N GLY A 467 -3.91 20.90 16.77
CA GLY A 467 -4.96 20.27 17.57
C GLY A 467 -5.64 21.21 18.56
N LEU A 468 -5.63 22.51 18.27
CA LEU A 468 -6.16 23.56 19.13
C LEU A 468 -7.50 24.07 18.60
N ASP A 469 -8.34 24.58 19.52
CA ASP A 469 -9.60 25.24 19.20
C ASP A 469 -9.33 26.53 18.40
N PRO A 470 -9.71 26.59 17.10
CA PRO A 470 -9.41 27.75 16.27
C PRO A 470 -10.03 29.05 16.78
N ALA A 471 -11.19 28.99 17.42
CA ALA A 471 -11.90 30.17 17.93
C ALA A 471 -11.13 30.82 19.09
N LEU A 472 -10.52 30.02 19.97
CA LEU A 472 -9.70 30.51 21.08
C LEU A 472 -8.38 31.16 20.60
N HIS A 473 -7.97 30.89 19.36
CA HIS A 473 -6.75 31.41 18.75
C HIS A 473 -6.98 32.53 17.72
N ASN A 474 -8.15 33.18 17.76
CA ASN A 474 -8.55 34.22 16.80
C ASN A 474 -8.47 33.78 15.33
N GLY A 475 -8.64 32.48 15.10
CA GLY A 475 -8.76 31.87 13.78
C GLY A 475 -10.19 31.95 13.28
N ALA A 476 -10.37 32.31 12.00
CA ALA A 476 -11.67 32.25 11.34
C ALA A 476 -11.50 31.97 9.84
N MET A 477 -12.27 31.01 9.33
CA MET A 477 -12.36 30.63 7.92
C MET A 477 -13.83 30.45 7.56
N THR A 478 -14.21 30.82 6.34
CA THR A 478 -15.60 30.75 5.87
C THR A 478 -15.92 29.39 5.25
N GLY A 479 -17.20 29.00 5.31
CA GLY A 479 -17.72 27.78 4.68
C GLY A 479 -18.16 26.72 5.70
N GLU A 480 -19.09 25.85 5.27
CA GLU A 480 -19.68 24.82 6.14
C GLU A 480 -18.64 23.81 6.63
N VAL A 481 -17.68 23.45 5.77
CA VAL A 481 -16.55 22.57 6.14
C VAL A 481 -15.68 23.19 7.24
N ALA A 482 -15.39 24.51 7.14
CA ALA A 482 -14.63 25.21 8.18
C ALA A 482 -15.38 25.29 9.51
N GLN A 483 -16.70 25.47 9.47
CA GLN A 483 -17.53 25.41 10.67
C GLN A 483 -17.49 24.01 11.31
N ALA A 484 -17.68 22.95 10.52
CA ALA A 484 -17.63 21.57 10.99
C ALA A 484 -16.27 21.21 11.62
N VAL A 485 -15.16 21.61 10.99
CA VAL A 485 -13.82 21.45 11.57
C VAL A 485 -13.70 22.25 12.88
N GLY A 486 -14.17 23.49 12.92
CA GLY A 486 -14.16 24.30 14.14
C GLY A 486 -14.92 23.63 15.30
N GLU A 487 -16.09 23.05 15.03
CA GLU A 487 -16.90 22.31 16.00
C GLU A 487 -16.18 21.05 16.51
N ALA A 488 -15.58 20.26 15.62
CA ALA A 488 -14.81 19.07 16.01
C ALA A 488 -13.54 19.38 16.81
N PHE A 489 -12.95 20.56 16.60
CA PHE A 489 -11.75 21.01 17.31
C PHE A 489 -12.04 21.78 18.60
N ALA A 490 -13.31 22.05 18.90
CA ALA A 490 -13.74 22.70 20.12
C ALA A 490 -13.33 21.88 21.36
N ARG A 491 -13.08 22.57 22.47
CA ARG A 491 -12.57 21.94 23.71
C ARG A 491 -13.51 20.89 24.34
N GLU A 492 -14.81 20.99 24.08
CA GLU A 492 -15.86 20.15 24.66
C GLU A 492 -16.44 19.14 23.65
N ALA A 493 -15.82 18.99 22.47
CA ALA A 493 -16.29 18.06 21.46
C ALA A 493 -16.22 16.61 21.97
N LEU A 494 -17.36 15.93 22.00
CA LEU A 494 -17.49 14.53 22.40
C LEU A 494 -18.22 13.73 21.32
N PRO A 495 -17.86 12.45 21.12
CA PRO A 495 -18.63 11.54 20.28
C PRO A 495 -20.09 11.40 20.72
N ALA A 496 -20.93 10.96 19.78
CA ALA A 496 -22.30 10.55 20.07
C ALA A 496 -22.35 9.40 21.10
N ALA A 497 -23.43 9.32 21.88
CA ALA A 497 -23.59 8.33 22.94
C ALA A 497 -23.48 6.88 22.42
N GLU A 498 -24.04 6.58 21.25
CA GLU A 498 -23.97 5.22 20.69
C GLU A 498 -22.54 4.80 20.34
N THR A 499 -21.67 5.75 19.97
CA THR A 499 -20.25 5.49 19.73
C THR A 499 -19.53 5.18 21.04
N LEU A 500 -19.83 5.93 22.10
CA LEU A 500 -19.25 5.67 23.43
C LEU A 500 -19.64 4.29 23.97
N ASP A 501 -20.90 3.89 23.76
CA ASP A 501 -21.39 2.57 24.16
C ASP A 501 -20.62 1.45 23.44
N ARG A 502 -20.42 1.54 22.13
CA ARG A 502 -19.65 0.54 21.35
C ARG A 502 -18.18 0.48 21.75
N LEU A 503 -17.57 1.61 22.09
CA LEU A 503 -16.20 1.64 22.60
C LEU A 503 -16.10 0.97 23.98
N ALA A 504 -17.11 1.14 24.84
CA ALA A 504 -17.18 0.46 26.13
C ALA A 504 -17.35 -1.08 25.98
N GLU A 505 -17.97 -1.54 24.89
CA GLU A 505 -18.05 -2.96 24.50
C GLU A 505 -16.73 -3.54 23.95
N GLY A 506 -15.68 -2.74 23.80
CA GLY A 506 -14.39 -3.19 23.26
C GLY A 506 -14.38 -3.36 21.73
N ARG A 507 -15.24 -2.63 21.01
CA ARG A 507 -15.38 -2.71 19.54
C ARG A 507 -14.61 -1.58 18.83
N LEU A 508 -13.36 -1.35 19.26
CA LEU A 508 -12.53 -0.25 18.76
C LEU A 508 -12.31 -0.32 17.25
N GLY A 509 -11.88 -1.48 16.72
CA GLY A 509 -11.61 -1.66 15.30
C GLY A 509 -12.84 -1.46 14.42
N GLU A 510 -14.01 -1.86 14.91
CA GLU A 510 -15.27 -1.58 14.23
C GLU A 510 -15.57 -0.08 14.16
N GLU A 511 -15.40 0.66 15.26
CA GLU A 511 -15.62 2.11 15.24
C GLU A 511 -14.66 2.84 14.31
N VAL A 512 -13.39 2.43 14.28
CA VAL A 512 -12.41 3.01 13.35
C VAL A 512 -12.84 2.79 11.89
N LEU A 513 -13.27 1.57 11.53
CA LEU A 513 -13.76 1.28 10.19
C LEU A 513 -15.03 2.07 9.84
N ARG A 514 -15.98 2.20 10.78
CA ARG A 514 -17.20 2.99 10.59
C ARG A 514 -16.90 4.47 10.35
N VAL A 515 -15.97 5.05 11.11
CA VAL A 515 -15.54 6.44 10.92
C VAL A 515 -14.86 6.63 9.58
N LEU A 516 -14.02 5.68 9.13
CA LEU A 516 -13.41 5.72 7.80
C LEU A 516 -14.45 5.67 6.69
N ILE A 517 -15.47 4.82 6.80
CA ILE A 517 -16.58 4.75 5.84
C ILE A 517 -17.37 6.07 5.84
N GLN A 518 -17.68 6.60 7.02
CA GLN A 518 -18.42 7.86 7.18
C GLN A 518 -17.67 9.05 6.56
N LEU A 519 -16.39 9.20 6.87
CA LEU A 519 -15.57 10.32 6.41
C LEU A 519 -15.09 10.16 4.96
N GLY A 520 -15.03 8.93 4.44
CA GLY A 520 -14.71 8.65 3.04
C GLY A 520 -15.92 8.71 2.11
N GLY A 521 -17.12 8.95 2.63
CA GLY A 521 -18.33 9.14 1.86
C GLY A 521 -18.47 10.56 1.27
N PRO A 522 -19.65 10.90 0.72
CA PRO A 522 -19.95 12.25 0.24
C PRO A 522 -19.72 13.31 1.32
N ALA A 523 -19.23 14.48 0.91
CA ALA A 523 -18.90 15.58 1.82
C ALA A 523 -20.15 16.14 2.53
N ASP A 524 -20.45 15.60 3.72
CA ASP A 524 -21.45 16.12 4.67
C ASP A 524 -20.70 16.78 5.85
N PRO A 525 -20.81 18.11 6.03
CA PRO A 525 -20.17 18.83 7.13
C PRO A 525 -20.50 18.26 8.52
N ARG A 526 -21.73 17.77 8.74
CA ARG A 526 -22.10 17.20 10.04
C ARG A 526 -21.38 15.88 10.28
N MET A 527 -21.36 15.00 9.28
CA MET A 527 -20.62 13.73 9.36
C MET A 527 -19.12 13.97 9.52
N LEU A 528 -18.58 15.03 8.91
CA LEU A 528 -17.19 15.44 9.11
C LEU A 528 -16.92 15.84 10.56
N ALA A 529 -17.76 16.70 11.16
CA ALA A 529 -17.59 17.15 12.54
C ALA A 529 -17.64 15.97 13.53
N GLU A 530 -18.64 15.09 13.36
CA GLU A 530 -18.81 13.89 14.19
C GLU A 530 -17.62 12.94 14.04
N GLY A 531 -17.23 12.59 12.80
CA GLY A 531 -16.14 11.65 12.55
C GLY A 531 -14.77 12.17 13.04
N LEU A 532 -14.47 13.45 12.84
CA LEU A 532 -13.26 14.08 13.39
C LEU A 532 -13.26 14.03 14.91
N SER A 533 -14.39 14.31 15.57
CA SER A 533 -14.51 14.21 17.03
C SER A 533 -14.25 12.80 17.53
N VAL A 534 -14.71 11.76 16.80
CA VAL A 534 -14.39 10.37 17.13
C VAL A 534 -12.90 10.08 16.98
N LEU A 535 -12.27 10.44 15.85
CA LEU A 535 -10.83 10.22 15.66
C LEU A 535 -10.00 10.85 16.79
N ARG A 536 -10.34 12.07 17.19
CA ARG A 536 -9.69 12.76 18.32
C ARG A 536 -9.92 12.05 19.64
N TYR A 537 -11.15 11.62 19.92
CA TYR A 537 -11.48 10.86 21.13
C TYR A 537 -10.71 9.54 21.23
N LEU A 538 -10.47 8.88 20.09
CA LEU A 538 -9.68 7.65 20.00
C LEU A 538 -8.16 7.87 20.10
N GLY A 539 -7.70 9.12 20.19
CA GLY A 539 -6.28 9.47 20.21
C GLY A 539 -5.61 9.46 18.83
N LEU A 540 -6.38 9.33 17.74
CA LEU A 540 -5.91 9.42 16.36
C LEU A 540 -5.79 10.89 15.91
N GLU A 541 -5.15 11.70 16.75
CA GLU A 541 -5.01 13.16 16.56
C GLU A 541 -4.32 13.52 15.25
N ASP A 542 -3.27 12.80 14.86
CA ASP A 542 -2.56 13.05 13.61
C ASP A 542 -3.49 12.88 12.39
N ILE A 543 -4.24 11.78 12.35
CA ILE A 543 -5.20 11.52 11.27
C ILE A 543 -6.33 12.55 11.28
N ALA A 544 -6.85 12.91 12.46
CA ALA A 544 -7.91 13.91 12.58
C ALA A 544 -7.45 15.28 12.03
N ARG A 545 -6.26 15.74 12.40
CA ARG A 545 -5.70 17.03 11.97
C ARG A 545 -5.44 17.05 10.47
N ARG A 546 -4.80 16.01 9.92
CA ARG A 546 -4.55 15.91 8.48
C ARG A 546 -5.85 15.84 7.68
N THR A 547 -6.81 15.01 8.12
CA THR A 547 -8.14 14.92 7.47
C THR A 547 -8.85 16.27 7.47
N ALA A 548 -8.79 17.01 8.58
CA ALA A 548 -9.35 18.35 8.66
C ALA A 548 -8.65 19.34 7.71
N LEU A 549 -7.31 19.36 7.68
CA LEU A 549 -6.54 20.22 6.78
C LEU A 549 -6.80 19.87 5.31
N GLU A 550 -6.83 18.59 4.96
CA GLU A 550 -7.14 18.11 3.62
C GLU A 550 -8.56 18.49 3.20
N SER A 551 -9.54 18.39 4.11
CA SER A 551 -10.93 18.81 3.84
C SER A 551 -11.03 20.31 3.54
N LEU A 552 -10.17 21.13 4.14
CA LEU A 552 -10.18 22.59 3.98
C LEU A 552 -9.36 23.06 2.76
N LEU A 553 -8.29 22.35 2.44
CA LEU A 553 -7.29 22.79 1.47
C LEU A 553 -7.38 22.08 0.12
N LEU A 554 -7.90 20.85 0.07
CA LEU A 554 -8.09 20.13 -1.18
C LEU A 554 -9.42 20.56 -1.80
N ASN A 555 -9.35 21.13 -2.99
CA ASN A 555 -10.52 21.46 -3.79
C ASN A 555 -11.03 20.20 -4.49
N ARG A 556 -11.55 19.23 -3.72
CA ARG A 556 -12.27 18.08 -4.28
C ARG A 556 -13.67 18.52 -4.66
N ARG A 557 -13.77 19.24 -5.78
CA ARG A 557 -15.04 19.47 -6.44
C ARG A 557 -15.46 18.12 -7.02
N GLY A 558 -16.51 17.53 -6.45
CA GLY A 558 -17.30 16.53 -7.16
C GLY A 558 -17.78 17.05 -8.50
#